data_AF-A0A7S1L3B7-F1
#
_entry.id   AF-A0A7S1L3B7-F1
#
_cell.length_a   1.000
_cell.length_b   1.000
_cell.length_c   1.000
_cell.angle_alpha   90.00
_cell.angle_beta   90.00
_cell.angle_gamma   90.00
#
_symmetry.space_group_name_H-M   'P 1'
#
loop_
_entity.id
_entity.type
_entity.pdbx_description
1 polymer ?
#
loop_
_entity_poly.entity_id
_entity_poly.type
_entity_poly.pdbx_seq_one_letter_code
_entity_poly.pdbx_strand_id
1 'polypeptide(L)'
;DSSITVLIHELGRFNRLIGAVRRTSAALVRALNGEIVMSAELDGVRSAMALGAVPEAWRKVSYPTTRGLASYLDDLQERLAMLDAWVDVGPPDVCWLGGLMFPHAFITG
;
A
#
# COMPACT_ATOMS: atom_id res chain seq x y z
N ASP A 1 -25.84 1.29 0.30
CA ASP A 1 -25.18 1.78 1.53
C ASP A 1 -23.85 2.40 1.13
N SER A 2 -23.61 3.68 1.40
CA SER A 2 -22.42 4.40 0.90
C SER A 2 -21.12 3.94 1.57
N SER A 3 -21.21 3.42 2.80
CA SER A 3 -20.11 2.84 3.57
C SER A 3 -19.46 1.62 2.88
N ILE A 4 -20.28 0.68 2.40
CA ILE A 4 -19.82 -0.54 1.70
C ILE A 4 -19.13 -0.17 0.39
N THR A 5 -19.66 0.79 -0.35
CA THR A 5 -19.05 1.27 -1.59
C THR A 5 -17.67 1.84 -1.33
N VAL A 6 -17.50 2.70 -0.31
CA VAL A 6 -16.19 3.23 0.08
C VAL A 6 -15.21 2.10 0.43
N LEU A 7 -15.64 1.13 1.25
CA LEU A 7 -14.82 -0.01 1.63
C LEU A 7 -14.33 -0.81 0.41
N ILE A 8 -15.21 -1.13 -0.54
CA ILE A 8 -14.84 -1.88 -1.75
C ILE A 8 -13.79 -1.12 -2.57
N HIS A 9 -13.97 0.19 -2.73
CA HIS A 9 -13.01 1.01 -3.48
C HIS A 9 -11.66 1.09 -2.77
N GLU A 10 -11.64 1.25 -1.45
CA GLU A 10 -10.42 1.30 -0.65
C GLU A 10 -9.67 -0.05 -0.69
N LEU A 11 -10.37 -1.16 -0.46
CA LEU A 11 -9.80 -2.51 -0.59
C LEU A 11 -9.20 -2.74 -1.98
N GLY A 12 -9.88 -2.32 -3.05
CA GLY A 12 -9.36 -2.40 -4.41
C GLY A 12 -8.03 -1.66 -4.60
N ARG A 13 -7.89 -0.47 -4.00
CA ARG A 13 -6.65 0.30 -4.05
C ARG A 13 -5.56 -0.35 -3.21
N PHE A 14 -5.84 -0.78 -1.99
CA PHE A 14 -4.85 -1.41 -1.10
C PHE A 14 -4.35 -2.74 -1.67
N ASN A 15 -5.23 -3.53 -2.29
CA ASN A 15 -4.84 -4.75 -3.00
C ASN A 15 -3.90 -4.46 -4.17
N ARG A 16 -4.12 -3.37 -4.92
CA ARG A 16 -3.20 -2.95 -5.99
C ARG A 16 -1.82 -2.61 -5.43
N LEU A 17 -1.77 -1.88 -4.32
CA LEU A 17 -0.53 -1.51 -3.64
C LEU A 17 0.22 -2.75 -3.10
N ILE A 18 -0.45 -3.61 -2.33
CA ILE A 18 0.12 -4.85 -1.79
C ILE A 18 0.63 -5.74 -2.95
N GLY A 19 -0.12 -5.81 -4.04
CA GLY A 19 0.31 -6.50 -5.25
C GLY A 19 1.61 -5.94 -5.83
N ALA A 20 1.77 -4.62 -5.90
CA ALA A 20 3.01 -3.99 -6.37
C ALA A 20 4.19 -4.30 -5.43
N VAL A 21 3.98 -4.19 -4.11
CA VAL A 21 4.98 -4.53 -3.09
C VAL A 21 5.44 -5.99 -3.25
N ARG A 22 4.50 -6.94 -3.20
CA ARG A 22 4.81 -8.38 -3.28
C ARG A 22 5.50 -8.75 -4.59
N ARG A 23 4.98 -8.28 -5.73
CA ARG A 23 5.55 -8.60 -7.05
C ARG A 23 6.98 -8.08 -7.19
N THR A 24 7.21 -6.82 -6.85
CA THR A 24 8.54 -6.20 -7.01
C THR A 24 9.55 -6.74 -6.00
N SER A 25 9.16 -6.98 -4.75
CA SER A 25 10.04 -7.63 -3.75
C SER A 25 10.44 -9.05 -4.17
N ALA A 26 9.49 -9.87 -4.62
CA ALA A 26 9.79 -11.23 -5.09
C ALA A 26 10.67 -11.23 -6.34
N ALA A 27 10.37 -10.36 -7.31
CA ALA A 27 11.19 -10.21 -8.51
C ALA A 27 12.60 -9.70 -8.19
N LEU A 28 12.75 -8.78 -7.23
CA LEU A 28 14.07 -8.30 -6.80
C LEU A 28 14.91 -9.43 -6.21
N VAL A 29 14.35 -10.27 -5.33
CA VAL A 29 15.07 -11.45 -4.79
C VAL A 29 15.55 -12.37 -5.91
N ARG A 30 14.68 -12.68 -6.87
CA ARG A 30 15.03 -13.52 -8.03
C ARG A 30 16.11 -12.88 -8.91
N ALA A 31 16.06 -11.56 -9.10
CA ALA A 31 17.06 -10.83 -9.87
C ALA A 31 18.43 -10.82 -9.16
N LEU A 32 18.44 -10.69 -7.83
CA LEU A 32 19.67 -10.78 -7.03
C LEU A 32 20.28 -12.18 -7.06
N ASN A 33 19.46 -13.23 -7.17
CA ASN A 33 19.90 -14.61 -7.38
C ASN A 33 20.34 -14.91 -8.83
N GLY A 34 20.20 -13.96 -9.76
CA GLY A 34 20.51 -14.15 -11.17
C GLY A 34 19.49 -15.00 -11.94
N GLU A 35 18.30 -15.25 -11.37
CA GLU A 35 17.24 -16.02 -12.03
C GLU A 35 16.49 -15.22 -13.10
N ILE A 36 16.45 -13.90 -12.96
CA ILE A 36 15.85 -12.97 -13.92
C ILE A 36 16.77 -11.76 -14.13
N VAL A 37 16.61 -11.08 -15.26
CA VAL A 37 17.37 -9.87 -15.56
C VAL A 37 16.90 -8.72 -14.68
N MET A 38 17.85 -7.98 -14.09
CA MET A 38 17.58 -6.74 -13.35
C MET A 38 17.03 -5.67 -14.31
N SER A 39 15.75 -5.35 -14.20
CA SER A 39 15.14 -4.25 -14.95
C SER A 39 15.43 -2.90 -14.28
N ALA A 40 15.25 -1.80 -15.02
CA ALA A 40 15.37 -0.44 -14.47
C ALA A 40 14.39 -0.19 -13.31
N GLU A 41 13.19 -0.78 -13.35
CA GLU A 41 12.23 -0.71 -12.24
C GLU A 41 12.76 -1.42 -10.99
N LEU A 42 13.27 -2.65 -11.12
CA LEU A 42 13.80 -3.42 -10.00
C LEU A 42 15.06 -2.77 -9.42
N ASP A 43 15.90 -2.18 -10.27
CA ASP A 43 17.06 -1.43 -9.80
C ASP A 43 16.67 -0.17 -9.01
N GLY A 44 15.61 0.52 -9.44
CA GLY A 44 15.01 1.62 -8.70
C GLY A 44 14.46 1.17 -7.33
N VAL A 45 13.79 0.01 -7.29
CA VAL A 45 13.30 -0.59 -6.02
C VAL A 45 14.47 -0.91 -5.09
N ARG A 46 15.51 -1.59 -5.61
CA ARG A 46 16.73 -1.92 -4.88
C ARG A 46 17.38 -0.68 -4.27
N SER A 47 17.58 0.35 -5.08
CA SER A 47 18.25 1.59 -4.68
C SER A 47 17.47 2.33 -3.60
N ALA A 48 16.14 2.45 -3.76
CA ALA A 48 15.28 3.07 -2.76
C ALA A 48 15.30 2.30 -1.43
N MET A 49 15.19 0.97 -1.48
CA MET A 49 15.25 0.13 -0.27
C MET A 49 16.60 0.25 0.46
N ALA A 50 17.71 0.29 -0.28
CA ALA A 50 19.04 0.47 0.29
C ALA A 50 19.19 1.82 1.02
N LEU A 51 18.47 2.85 0.56
CA LEU A 51 18.43 4.18 1.17
C LEU A 51 17.35 4.30 2.28
N GLY A 52 16.63 3.23 2.60
CA GLY A 52 15.51 3.27 3.54
C GLY A 52 14.33 4.12 3.05
N ALA A 53 14.20 4.33 1.74
CA ALA A 53 13.13 5.08 1.12
C ALA A 53 12.08 4.15 0.50
N VAL A 54 10.83 4.63 0.43
CA VAL A 54 9.74 3.93 -0.26
C VAL A 54 9.99 3.96 -1.77
N PRO A 55 10.06 2.81 -2.47
CA PRO A 55 10.23 2.76 -3.90
C PRO A 55 9.18 3.54 -4.69
N GLU A 56 9.61 4.19 -5.77
CA GLU A 56 8.72 4.96 -6.64
C GLU A 56 7.61 4.09 -7.26
N ALA A 57 7.91 2.83 -7.57
CA ALA A 57 6.94 1.85 -8.05
C ALA A 57 5.77 1.64 -7.06
N TRP A 58 6.02 1.81 -5.75
CA TRP A 58 4.99 1.69 -4.71
C TRP A 58 4.28 3.02 -4.51
N ARG A 59 5.03 4.13 -4.45
CA ARG A 59 4.49 5.50 -4.28
C ARG A 59 3.42 5.84 -5.32
N LYS A 60 3.64 5.45 -6.59
CA LYS A 60 2.69 5.68 -7.70
C LYS A 60 1.30 5.09 -7.49
N VAL A 61 1.18 4.06 -6.65
CA VAL A 61 -0.08 3.37 -6.35
C VAL A 61 -0.44 3.41 -4.87
N SER A 62 0.26 4.23 -4.09
CA SER A 62 0.07 4.38 -2.65
C SER A 62 -0.67 5.68 -2.31
N TYR A 63 -0.93 5.85 -1.03
CA TYR A 63 -1.35 7.10 -0.42
C TYR A 63 -0.15 8.06 -0.29
N PRO A 64 -0.39 9.39 -0.23
CA PRO A 64 0.68 10.37 -0.02
C PRO A 64 1.45 10.10 1.27
N THR A 65 2.78 10.04 1.20
CA THR A 65 3.65 9.76 2.36
C THR A 65 5.03 10.38 2.20
N THR A 66 5.58 10.89 3.30
CA THR A 66 6.98 11.32 3.43
C THR A 66 7.78 10.38 4.35
N ARG A 67 7.17 9.27 4.79
CA ARG A 67 7.80 8.31 5.71
C ARG A 67 8.97 7.57 5.06
N GLY A 68 9.95 7.20 5.88
CA GLY A 68 10.94 6.18 5.53
C GLY A 68 10.31 4.79 5.41
N LEU A 69 11.01 3.85 4.77
CA LEU A 69 10.50 2.53 4.40
C LEU A 69 9.92 1.75 5.58
N ALA A 70 10.62 1.67 6.71
CA ALA A 70 10.15 0.94 7.89
C ALA A 70 8.83 1.53 8.43
N SER A 71 8.84 2.83 8.74
CA SER A 71 7.64 3.54 9.21
C SER A 71 6.49 3.52 8.19
N TYR A 72 6.79 3.44 6.90
CA TYR A 72 5.78 3.27 5.86
C TYR A 72 5.13 1.88 5.90
N LEU A 73 5.90 0.81 6.14
CA LEU A 73 5.35 -0.54 6.25
C LEU A 73 4.50 -0.72 7.51
N ASP A 74 4.92 -0.12 8.63
CA ASP A 74 4.13 -0.12 9.87
C ASP A 74 2.79 0.61 9.66
N ASP A 75 2.84 1.81 9.07
CA ASP A 75 1.65 2.61 8.74
C ASP A 75 0.74 1.89 7.72
N LEU A 76 1.30 1.16 6.75
CA LEU A 76 0.54 0.33 5.84
C LEU A 76 -0.17 -0.82 6.57
N GLN A 77 0.52 -1.47 7.53
CA GLN A 77 -0.06 -2.55 8.30
C GLN A 77 -1.23 -2.07 9.18
N GLU A 78 -1.11 -0.92 9.83
CA GLU A 78 -2.20 -0.32 10.61
C GLU A 78 -3.43 0.00 9.76
N ARG A 79 -3.22 0.51 8.54
CA ARG A 79 -4.32 0.79 7.59
C ARG A 79 -5.03 -0.48 7.15
N LEU A 80 -4.29 -1.55 6.87
CA LEU A 80 -4.86 -2.84 6.50
C LEU A 80 -5.66 -3.43 7.67
N ALA A 81 -5.13 -3.35 8.89
CA ALA A 81 -5.83 -3.82 10.08
C ALA A 81 -7.16 -3.08 10.31
N MET A 82 -7.21 -1.77 10.05
CA MET A 82 -8.47 -1.01 10.09
C MET A 82 -9.48 -1.51 9.06
N LEU A 83 -9.06 -1.77 7.83
CA LEU A 83 -9.95 -2.25 6.76
C LEU A 83 -10.42 -3.68 7.01
N ASP A 84 -9.54 -4.55 7.50
CA ASP A 84 -9.90 -5.93 7.87
C ASP A 84 -10.94 -5.92 9.01
N ALA A 85 -10.76 -5.09 10.04
CA ALA A 85 -11.76 -4.93 11.10
C ALA A 85 -13.11 -4.43 10.56
N TRP A 86 -13.09 -3.53 9.57
CA TRP A 86 -14.32 -3.07 8.91
C TRP A 86 -15.00 -4.23 8.15
N VAL A 87 -14.24 -5.07 7.44
CA VAL A 87 -14.79 -6.25 6.75
C VAL A 87 -15.45 -7.22 7.73
N ASP A 88 -14.82 -7.50 8.86
CA ASP A 88 -15.26 -8.52 9.81
C ASP A 88 -16.44 -8.06 10.69
N VAL A 89 -16.41 -6.81 11.15
CA VAL A 89 -17.33 -6.30 12.19
C VAL A 89 -18.34 -5.30 11.64
N GLY A 90 -18.10 -4.75 10.44
CA GLY A 90 -18.87 -3.65 9.87
C GLY A 90 -18.21 -2.28 10.11
N PRO A 91 -18.85 -1.19 9.65
CA PRO A 91 -18.26 0.15 9.71
C PRO A 91 -17.91 0.58 11.13
N PRO A 92 -16.71 1.16 11.35
CA PRO A 92 -16.31 1.60 12.68
C PRO A 92 -17.14 2.82 13.10
N ASP A 93 -17.52 2.87 14.38
CA ASP A 93 -18.18 4.05 14.99
C ASP A 93 -17.30 5.31 14.89
N VAL A 94 -15.97 5.12 14.92
CA VAL A 94 -14.96 6.16 14.72
C VAL A 94 -13.97 5.71 13.65
N CYS A 95 -14.05 6.32 12.47
CA CYS A 95 -13.18 6.00 11.34
C CYS A 95 -11.89 6.83 11.37
N TRP A 96 -10.73 6.17 11.24
CA TRP A 96 -9.45 6.86 11.00
C TRP A 96 -9.37 7.33 9.55
N LEU A 97 -9.92 8.52 9.28
CA LEU A 97 -10.00 9.09 7.92
C LEU A 97 -8.63 9.23 7.24
N GLY A 98 -7.58 9.55 8.02
CA GLY A 98 -6.20 9.61 7.51
C GLY A 98 -5.64 8.24 7.10
N GLY A 99 -6.29 7.15 7.50
CA GLY A 99 -6.00 5.76 7.15
C GLY A 99 -6.51 5.36 5.76
N LEU A 100 -7.50 6.07 5.22
CA LEU A 100 -8.02 5.85 3.87
C LEU A 100 -7.10 6.45 2.80
N MET A 101 -7.09 5.88 1.60
CA MET A 101 -6.38 6.47 0.46
C MET A 101 -7.11 7.67 -0.12
N PHE A 102 -8.45 7.64 -0.12
CA PHE A 102 -9.31 8.69 -0.69
C PHE A 102 -10.44 9.07 0.28
N PRO A 103 -10.14 9.83 1.35
CA PRO A 103 -11.13 10.18 2.37
C PRO A 103 -12.29 11.03 1.83
N HIS A 104 -12.11 11.75 0.71
CA HIS A 104 -13.18 12.55 0.11
C HIS A 104 -14.42 11.73 -0.26
N ALA A 105 -14.21 10.47 -0.70
CA ALA A 105 -15.32 9.57 -1.04
C ALA A 105 -16.21 9.24 0.17
N PHE A 106 -15.67 9.35 1.39
CA PHE A 106 -16.41 9.14 2.63
C PHE A 106 -17.19 10.38 3.09
N ILE A 107 -16.76 11.59 2.72
CA ILE A 107 -17.39 12.85 3.14
C ILE A 107 -18.55 13.24 2.21
N THR A 108 -18.48 12.84 0.94
CA THR A 108 -19.48 13.17 -0.08
C THR A 108 -20.53 12.07 -0.29
N GLY A 109 -20.39 10.92 0.38
CA GLY A 109 -21.24 9.74 0.23
C GLY A 109 -22.32 9.61 1.30
#